data_AF-A0A7T8FK86-F1
#
_entry.id   AF-A0A7T8FK86-F1
#
_cell.length_a   1.000
_cell.length_b   1.000
_cell.length_c   1.000
_cell.angle_alpha   90.00
_cell.angle_beta   90.00
_cell.angle_gamma   90.00
#
_symmetry.space_group_name_H-M   'P 1'
#
loop_
_entity.id
_entity.type
_entity.pdbx_description
1 polymer ?
#
loop_
_entity_poly.entity_id
_entity_poly.type
_entity_poly.pdbx_seq_one_letter_code
_entity_poly.pdbx_strand_id
1 'polypeptide(L)'
;MGEFSNLLNSIPGWLSSTLTALVGTLIGGWFTLKGVTQQAKLSKVETERESLELQLSVLKGVKGEVFTLINLYNKRMKTHIDNIKPGQMLILTFPVGDDNFTFYEQNANIIAKLNDSARDSIINIYTYSRSLIQSFKGNNKLIEDYEKILIGMADNNKDKTMYKRLHDAKIDVMVDYAQGIKNIDAELRDAVNKGFNIIDQEVKSLQMKLNKLAS
;
A
#
# COMPACT_ATOMS: atom_id res chain seq x y z
N MET A 1 -71.87 6.91 -20.73
CA MET A 1 -70.99 7.57 -21.72
C MET A 1 -71.46 8.98 -22.15
N GLY A 2 -72.70 9.43 -21.87
CA GLY A 2 -73.17 10.77 -22.26
C GLY A 2 -72.76 11.93 -21.32
N GLU A 3 -72.62 11.68 -20.02
CA GLU A 3 -72.34 12.74 -19.04
C GLU A 3 -70.87 13.23 -19.04
N PHE A 4 -69.91 12.34 -19.28
CA PHE A 4 -68.49 12.70 -19.39
C PHE A 4 -68.21 13.56 -20.65
N SER A 5 -68.95 13.28 -21.73
CA SER A 5 -68.86 13.99 -23.01
C SER A 5 -69.47 15.39 -22.96
N ASN A 6 -70.57 15.56 -22.20
CA ASN A 6 -71.17 16.88 -21.98
C ASN A 6 -70.34 17.76 -21.04
N LEU A 7 -69.68 17.15 -20.05
CA LEU A 7 -68.78 17.86 -19.12
C LEU A 7 -67.48 18.34 -19.81
N LEU A 8 -67.02 17.64 -20.85
CA LEU A 8 -65.90 18.07 -21.70
C LEU A 8 -66.28 19.21 -22.68
N ASN A 9 -67.52 19.26 -23.16
CA ASN A 9 -68.01 20.28 -24.09
C ASN A 9 -68.39 21.62 -23.43
N SER A 10 -68.56 21.67 -22.10
CA SER A 10 -68.85 22.91 -21.35
C SER A 10 -67.60 23.65 -20.86
N ILE A 11 -66.40 23.13 -21.15
CA ILE A 11 -65.14 23.70 -20.67
C ILE A 11 -64.63 24.75 -21.66
N PRO A 12 -64.42 26.02 -21.25
CA PRO A 12 -63.83 27.06 -22.10
C PRO A 12 -62.48 26.62 -22.68
N GLY A 13 -62.16 26.98 -23.93
CA GLY A 13 -60.92 26.55 -24.60
C GLY A 13 -59.61 26.91 -23.87
N TRP A 14 -59.62 27.92 -22.99
CA TRP A 14 -58.48 28.27 -22.13
C TRP A 14 -58.32 27.33 -20.93
N LEU A 15 -59.39 26.64 -20.52
CA LEU A 15 -59.43 25.72 -19.38
C LEU A 15 -59.10 24.28 -19.82
N SER A 16 -59.38 23.92 -21.08
CA SER A 16 -58.91 22.66 -21.68
C SER A 16 -57.40 22.68 -21.96
N SER A 17 -56.85 23.81 -22.43
CA SER A 17 -55.42 23.95 -22.71
C SER A 17 -54.57 23.93 -21.44
N THR A 18 -55.04 24.53 -20.34
CA THR A 18 -54.39 24.49 -19.03
C THR A 18 -54.46 23.10 -18.38
N LEU A 19 -55.58 22.39 -18.51
CA LEU A 19 -55.70 21.01 -18.03
C LEU A 19 -54.77 20.06 -18.81
N THR A 20 -54.65 20.24 -20.12
CA THR A 20 -53.74 19.47 -20.98
C THR A 20 -52.28 19.75 -20.64
N ALA A 21 -51.93 21.03 -20.41
CA ALA A 21 -50.60 21.43 -19.96
C ALA A 21 -50.26 20.84 -18.59
N LEU A 22 -51.20 20.87 -17.63
CA LEU A 22 -51.01 20.31 -16.29
C LEU A 22 -50.75 18.80 -16.34
N VAL A 23 -51.53 18.06 -17.11
CA VAL A 23 -51.34 16.61 -17.33
C VAL A 23 -49.98 16.34 -18.00
N GLY A 24 -49.62 17.14 -19.01
CA GLY A 24 -48.31 17.05 -19.67
C GLY A 24 -47.14 17.31 -18.70
N THR A 25 -47.24 18.31 -17.83
CA THR A 25 -46.23 18.62 -16.81
C THR A 25 -46.13 17.53 -15.74
N LEU A 26 -47.25 16.94 -15.29
CA LEU A 26 -47.24 15.85 -14.31
C LEU A 26 -46.61 14.57 -14.88
N ILE A 27 -46.97 14.21 -16.12
CA ILE A 27 -46.39 13.06 -16.82
C ILE A 27 -44.91 13.30 -17.10
N GLY A 28 -44.55 14.48 -17.62
CA GLY A 28 -43.17 14.88 -17.87
C GLY A 28 -42.32 14.84 -16.61
N GLY A 29 -42.80 15.44 -15.51
CA GLY A 29 -42.13 15.43 -14.21
C GLY A 29 -41.93 14.02 -13.64
N TRP A 30 -42.90 13.12 -13.82
CA TRP A 30 -42.77 11.72 -13.41
C TRP A 30 -41.70 10.96 -14.21
N PHE A 31 -41.66 11.14 -15.53
CA PHE A 31 -40.60 10.56 -16.37
C PHE A 31 -39.23 11.16 -16.06
N THR A 32 -39.13 12.46 -15.77
CA THR A 32 -37.89 13.09 -15.32
C THR A 32 -37.41 12.50 -13.99
N LEU A 33 -38.29 12.35 -12.98
CA LEU A 33 -37.94 11.74 -11.70
C LEU A 33 -37.49 10.28 -11.86
N LYS A 34 -38.18 9.50 -12.69
CA LYS A 34 -37.75 8.13 -13.02
C LYS A 34 -36.39 8.10 -13.72
N GLY A 35 -36.17 8.98 -14.69
CA GLY A 35 -34.88 9.09 -15.39
C GLY A 35 -33.73 9.44 -14.44
N VAL A 36 -33.91 10.46 -13.61
CA VAL A 36 -32.89 10.90 -12.62
C VAL A 36 -32.60 9.81 -11.59
N THR A 37 -33.62 9.11 -11.08
CA THR A 37 -33.40 8.03 -10.10
C THR A 37 -32.70 6.83 -10.71
N GLN A 38 -32.99 6.49 -11.97
CA GLN A 38 -32.29 5.43 -12.69
C GLN A 38 -30.84 5.83 -12.99
N GLN A 39 -30.59 7.06 -13.43
CA GLN A 39 -29.25 7.58 -13.65
C GLN A 39 -28.43 7.64 -12.36
N ALA A 40 -29.03 8.05 -11.23
CA ALA A 40 -28.37 8.04 -9.93
C ALA A 40 -28.00 6.62 -9.47
N LYS A 41 -28.83 5.62 -9.76
CA LYS A 41 -28.52 4.21 -9.47
C LYS A 41 -27.36 3.71 -10.33
N LEU A 42 -27.39 3.97 -11.64
CA LEU A 42 -26.30 3.59 -12.57
C LEU A 42 -24.98 4.26 -12.18
N SER A 43 -25.02 5.55 -11.86
CA SER A 43 -23.85 6.29 -11.41
C SER A 43 -23.26 5.70 -10.12
N LYS A 44 -24.09 5.27 -9.16
CA LYS A 44 -23.60 4.61 -7.94
C LYS A 44 -22.89 3.28 -8.24
N VAL A 45 -23.46 2.46 -9.11
CA VAL A 45 -22.86 1.17 -9.51
C VAL A 45 -21.53 1.40 -10.23
N GLU A 46 -21.46 2.38 -11.12
CA GLU A 46 -20.22 2.72 -11.83
C GLU A 46 -19.14 3.22 -10.85
N THR A 47 -19.49 4.12 -9.93
CA THR A 47 -18.53 4.59 -8.91
C THR A 47 -18.04 3.45 -7.99
N GLU A 48 -18.91 2.52 -7.62
CA GLU A 48 -18.51 1.35 -6.84
C GLU A 48 -17.56 0.45 -7.64
N ARG A 49 -17.88 0.21 -8.92
CA ARG A 49 -17.04 -0.55 -9.85
C ARG A 49 -15.65 0.07 -10.00
N GLU A 50 -15.58 1.36 -10.32
CA GLU A 50 -14.33 2.12 -10.45
C GLU A 50 -13.49 2.05 -9.17
N SER A 51 -14.13 2.16 -8.00
CA SER A 51 -13.46 2.02 -6.71
C SER A 51 -12.87 0.63 -6.51
N LEU A 52 -13.59 -0.44 -6.87
CA LEU A 52 -13.10 -1.82 -6.75
C LEU A 52 -11.95 -2.10 -7.73
N GLU A 53 -12.05 -1.63 -8.98
CA GLU A 53 -10.99 -1.74 -9.98
C GLU A 53 -9.72 -1.02 -9.53
N LEU A 54 -9.86 0.18 -8.95
CA LEU A 54 -8.75 0.94 -8.39
C LEU A 54 -8.09 0.23 -7.22
N GLN A 55 -8.86 -0.29 -6.26
CA GLN A 55 -8.33 -1.08 -5.14
C GLN A 55 -7.57 -2.32 -5.61
N LEU A 56 -8.10 -3.04 -6.62
CA LEU A 56 -7.43 -4.18 -7.24
C LEU A 56 -6.12 -3.80 -7.91
N SER A 57 -6.10 -2.69 -8.64
CA SER A 57 -4.89 -2.16 -9.29
C SER A 57 -3.81 -1.84 -8.26
N VAL A 58 -4.19 -1.17 -7.16
CA VAL A 58 -3.27 -0.82 -6.08
C VAL A 58 -2.73 -2.06 -5.37
N LEU A 59 -3.55 -3.05 -5.04
CA LEU A 59 -3.09 -4.30 -4.42
C LEU A 59 -2.07 -5.03 -5.30
N LYS A 60 -2.33 -5.11 -6.61
CA LYS A 60 -1.40 -5.71 -7.58
C LYS A 60 -0.09 -4.94 -7.66
N GLY A 61 -0.15 -3.61 -7.71
CA GLY A 61 1.03 -2.75 -7.76
C GLY A 61 1.87 -2.83 -6.49
N VAL A 62 1.26 -2.81 -5.31
CA VAL A 62 1.94 -2.99 -4.01
C VAL A 62 2.66 -4.35 -3.98
N LYS A 63 1.96 -5.44 -4.35
CA LYS A 63 2.57 -6.77 -4.40
C LYS A 63 3.74 -6.82 -5.39
N GLY A 64 3.61 -6.16 -6.54
CA GLY A 64 4.67 -6.04 -7.54
C GLY A 64 5.91 -5.27 -7.05
N GLU A 65 5.71 -4.13 -6.37
CA GLU A 65 6.79 -3.34 -5.77
C GLU A 65 7.54 -4.16 -4.73
N VAL A 66 6.83 -4.74 -3.75
CA VAL A 66 7.44 -5.56 -2.69
C VAL A 66 8.18 -6.75 -3.27
N PHE A 67 7.57 -7.48 -4.21
CA PHE A 67 8.20 -8.64 -4.84
C PHE A 67 9.52 -8.26 -5.54
N THR A 68 9.52 -7.16 -6.29
CA THR A 68 10.71 -6.69 -7.00
C THR A 68 11.83 -6.30 -6.04
N LEU A 69 11.50 -5.54 -4.98
CA LEU A 69 12.45 -5.10 -3.97
C LEU A 69 13.04 -6.28 -3.20
N ILE A 70 12.20 -7.21 -2.73
CA ILE A 70 12.66 -8.39 -1.99
C ILE A 70 13.50 -9.30 -2.86
N ASN A 71 13.18 -9.47 -4.15
CA ASN A 71 14.02 -10.26 -5.05
C ASN A 71 15.39 -9.64 -5.28
N LEU A 72 15.44 -8.31 -5.47
CA LEU A 72 16.71 -7.60 -5.60
C LEU A 72 17.55 -7.71 -4.33
N TYR A 73 16.93 -7.49 -3.18
CA TYR A 73 17.55 -7.67 -1.87
C TYR A 73 18.09 -9.10 -1.70
N ASN A 74 17.26 -10.11 -1.96
CA ASN A 74 17.64 -11.51 -1.82
C ASN A 74 18.83 -11.86 -2.71
N LYS A 75 18.84 -11.37 -3.95
CA LYS A 75 19.96 -11.59 -4.88
C LYS A 75 21.28 -11.01 -4.37
N ARG A 76 21.24 -9.93 -3.60
CA ARG A 76 22.44 -9.20 -3.15
C ARG A 76 22.88 -9.58 -1.74
N MET A 77 21.95 -9.86 -0.84
CA MET A 77 22.21 -9.86 0.61
C MET A 77 21.82 -11.14 1.33
N LYS A 78 20.85 -11.91 0.83
CA LYS A 78 20.30 -13.07 1.55
C LYS A 78 21.38 -14.05 2.02
N THR A 79 22.30 -14.43 1.13
CA THR A 79 23.40 -15.35 1.47
C THR A 79 24.31 -14.79 2.56
N HIS A 80 24.60 -13.49 2.52
CA HIS A 80 25.43 -12.84 3.54
C HIS A 80 24.75 -12.86 4.91
N ILE A 81 23.45 -12.55 4.95
CA ILE A 81 22.68 -12.52 6.20
C ILE A 81 22.44 -13.92 6.76
N ASP A 82 22.03 -14.87 5.92
CA ASP A 82 21.77 -16.26 6.34
C ASP A 82 23.04 -16.87 6.99
N ASN A 83 24.23 -16.51 6.48
CA ASN A 83 25.51 -17.03 6.94
C ASN A 83 26.13 -16.33 8.17
N ILE A 84 25.52 -15.27 8.72
CA ILE A 84 26.02 -14.64 9.96
C ILE A 84 25.93 -15.65 11.10
N LYS A 85 27.07 -16.02 11.68
CA LYS A 85 27.15 -16.89 12.86
C LYS A 85 27.20 -16.04 14.14
N PRO A 86 26.82 -16.61 15.31
CA PRO A 86 27.06 -15.95 16.58
C PRO A 86 28.53 -15.52 16.73
N GLY A 87 28.76 -14.30 17.21
CA GLY A 87 30.11 -13.74 17.33
C GLY A 87 30.70 -13.14 16.05
N GLN A 88 29.95 -13.08 14.95
CA GLN A 88 30.43 -12.49 13.69
C GLN A 88 29.83 -11.12 13.41
N MET A 89 30.68 -10.19 12.99
CA MET A 89 30.28 -8.90 12.45
C MET A 89 29.83 -9.03 10.98
N LEU A 90 28.95 -8.14 10.54
CA LEU A 90 28.63 -7.96 9.12
C LEU A 90 29.51 -6.87 8.52
N ILE A 91 30.73 -7.23 8.10
CA ILE A 91 31.66 -6.30 7.43
C ILE A 91 31.35 -6.28 5.92
N LEU A 92 30.17 -5.75 5.60
CA LEU A 92 29.74 -5.55 4.22
C LEU A 92 28.88 -4.30 4.12
N THR A 93 29.30 -3.37 3.27
CA THR A 93 28.54 -2.16 2.97
C THR A 93 27.43 -2.47 1.96
N PHE A 94 26.20 -2.15 2.32
CA PHE A 94 25.05 -2.27 1.42
C PHE A 94 24.53 -0.88 1.04
N PRO A 95 24.72 -0.41 -0.20
CA PRO A 95 24.24 0.91 -0.60
C PRO A 95 22.71 0.89 -0.71
N VAL A 96 22.05 1.75 0.07
CA VAL A 96 20.58 1.90 0.07
C VAL A 96 20.21 3.33 -0.26
N GLY A 97 19.33 3.52 -1.25
CA GLY A 97 18.79 4.82 -1.61
C GLY A 97 17.76 5.33 -0.60
N ASP A 98 17.23 6.53 -0.84
CA ASP A 98 16.26 7.16 0.06
C ASP A 98 14.80 6.89 -0.36
N ASP A 99 14.51 6.85 -1.67
CA ASP A 99 13.16 6.65 -2.21
C ASP A 99 12.93 5.20 -2.65
N ASN A 100 12.59 4.32 -1.70
CA ASN A 100 12.47 2.88 -1.96
C ASN A 100 11.02 2.39 -2.16
N PHE A 101 10.00 3.18 -1.84
CA PHE A 101 8.61 2.73 -1.71
C PHE A 101 7.58 3.66 -2.38
N THR A 102 7.94 4.21 -3.55
CA THR A 102 7.17 5.25 -4.24
C THR A 102 5.74 4.82 -4.56
N PHE A 103 5.50 3.57 -4.98
CA PHE A 103 4.16 3.12 -5.34
C PHE A 103 3.25 3.07 -4.10
N TYR A 104 3.75 2.52 -2.99
CA TYR A 104 3.02 2.51 -1.72
C TYR A 104 2.67 3.91 -1.25
N GLU A 105 3.64 4.82 -1.24
CA GLU A 105 3.45 6.19 -0.76
C GLU A 105 2.41 6.96 -1.58
N GLN A 106 2.44 6.81 -2.90
CA GLN A 106 1.48 7.47 -3.80
C GLN A 106 0.04 6.92 -3.69
N ASN A 107 -0.14 5.72 -3.15
CA ASN A 107 -1.43 5.04 -3.08
C ASN A 107 -1.96 4.83 -1.64
N ALA A 108 -1.35 5.47 -0.64
CA ALA A 108 -1.71 5.31 0.77
C ALA A 108 -3.21 5.60 1.06
N ASN A 109 -3.80 6.57 0.36
CA ASN A 109 -5.23 6.91 0.47
C ASN A 109 -6.17 5.80 -0.04
N ILE A 110 -5.73 5.01 -1.02
CA ILE A 110 -6.49 3.86 -1.53
C ILE A 110 -6.28 2.65 -0.62
N ILE A 111 -5.04 2.46 -0.14
CA ILE A 111 -4.70 1.41 0.83
C ILE A 111 -5.54 1.55 2.10
N ALA A 112 -5.79 2.78 2.56
CA ALA A 112 -6.65 3.05 3.71
C ALA A 112 -8.11 2.58 3.55
N LYS A 113 -8.58 2.39 2.30
CA LYS A 113 -9.95 1.94 1.98
C LYS A 113 -10.08 0.42 1.84
N LEU A 114 -8.97 -0.32 1.92
CA LEU A 114 -8.97 -1.77 1.88
C LEU A 114 -9.53 -2.35 3.18
N ASN A 115 -9.82 -3.65 3.19
CA ASN A 115 -10.05 -4.39 4.43
C ASN A 115 -8.88 -4.19 5.41
N ASP A 116 -9.20 -4.04 6.70
CA ASP A 116 -8.24 -3.87 7.79
C ASP A 116 -7.08 -4.88 7.73
N SER A 117 -7.38 -6.17 7.51
CA SER A 117 -6.34 -7.20 7.44
C SER A 117 -5.33 -6.98 6.31
N ALA A 118 -5.81 -6.58 5.12
CA ALA A 118 -4.96 -6.32 3.96
C ALA A 118 -4.16 -5.03 4.15
N ARG A 119 -4.81 -3.97 4.62
CA ARG A 119 -4.17 -2.69 4.94
C ARG A 119 -3.05 -2.88 5.97
N ASP A 120 -3.34 -3.53 7.08
CA ASP A 120 -2.40 -3.71 8.18
C ASP A 120 -1.24 -4.62 7.76
N SER A 121 -1.50 -5.65 6.94
CA SER A 121 -0.46 -6.50 6.36
C SER A 121 0.50 -5.73 5.45
N ILE A 122 -0.04 -4.84 4.61
CA ILE A 122 0.76 -3.96 3.75
C ILE A 122 1.62 -3.06 4.63
N ILE A 123 1.02 -2.35 5.59
CA ILE A 123 1.75 -1.46 6.51
C ILE A 123 2.87 -2.22 7.23
N ASN A 124 2.61 -3.44 7.67
CA ASN A 124 3.59 -4.27 8.37
C ASN A 124 4.80 -4.61 7.49
N ILE A 125 4.57 -5.01 6.22
CA ILE A 125 5.65 -5.27 5.26
C ILE A 125 6.54 -4.03 5.10
N TYR A 126 5.95 -2.85 4.87
CA TYR A 126 6.74 -1.62 4.68
C TYR A 126 7.43 -1.17 5.97
N THR A 127 6.86 -1.45 7.13
CA THR A 127 7.46 -1.14 8.44
C THR A 127 8.74 -1.95 8.65
N TYR A 128 8.68 -3.27 8.47
CA TYR A 128 9.88 -4.13 8.56
C TYR A 128 10.89 -3.83 7.46
N SER A 129 10.43 -3.51 6.24
CA SER A 129 11.32 -3.13 5.14
C SER A 129 12.09 -1.85 5.47
N ARG A 130 11.43 -0.83 6.04
CA ARG A 130 12.08 0.40 6.51
C ARG A 130 13.06 0.11 7.65
N SER A 131 12.66 -0.71 8.62
CA SER A 131 13.54 -1.10 9.74
C SER A 131 14.82 -1.78 9.24
N LEU A 132 14.71 -2.68 8.27
CA LEU A 132 15.86 -3.38 7.67
C LEU A 132 16.77 -2.39 6.92
N ILE A 133 16.20 -1.48 6.14
CA ILE A 133 16.96 -0.42 5.44
C ILE A 133 17.73 0.44 6.43
N GLN A 134 17.09 0.90 7.49
CA GLN A 134 17.76 1.72 8.52
C GLN A 134 18.87 0.94 9.22
N SER A 135 18.66 -0.35 9.45
CA SER A 135 19.68 -1.22 10.02
C SER A 135 20.89 -1.33 9.08
N PHE A 136 20.71 -1.48 7.77
CA PHE A 136 21.84 -1.44 6.83
C PHE A 136 22.56 -0.09 6.81
N LYS A 137 21.83 1.03 6.84
CA LYS A 137 22.45 2.36 6.93
C LYS A 137 23.28 2.52 8.21
N GLY A 138 22.76 2.05 9.34
CA GLY A 138 23.50 2.01 10.60
C GLY A 138 24.74 1.12 10.54
N ASN A 139 24.64 -0.07 9.92
CA ASN A 139 25.78 -0.96 9.74
C ASN A 139 26.89 -0.33 8.89
N ASN A 140 26.53 0.31 7.78
CA ASN A 140 27.49 1.01 6.93
C ASN A 140 28.25 2.07 7.74
N LYS A 141 27.54 2.81 8.60
CA LYS A 141 28.16 3.80 9.48
C LYS A 141 29.11 3.18 10.50
N LEU A 142 28.73 2.04 11.09
CA LEU A 142 29.60 1.30 12.00
C LEU A 142 30.88 0.81 11.31
N ILE A 143 30.79 0.36 10.07
CA ILE A 143 31.94 -0.05 9.25
C ILE A 143 32.88 1.15 9.03
N GLU A 144 32.37 2.30 8.60
CA GLU A 144 33.20 3.51 8.41
C GLU A 144 33.94 3.91 9.70
N ASP A 145 33.26 3.84 10.84
CA ASP A 145 33.85 4.22 12.12
C ASP A 145 34.86 3.18 12.61
N TYR A 146 34.63 1.90 12.31
CA TYR A 146 35.60 0.83 12.54
C TYR A 146 36.86 1.01 11.69
N GLU A 147 36.72 1.35 10.40
CA GLU A 147 37.85 1.67 9.52
C GLU A 147 38.70 2.83 10.05
N LYS A 148 38.08 3.88 10.59
CA LYS A 148 38.80 4.99 11.24
C LYS A 148 39.58 4.55 12.47
N ILE A 149 39.04 3.63 13.25
CA ILE A 149 39.74 3.05 14.41
C ILE A 149 40.97 2.28 13.92
N LEU A 150 40.84 1.46 12.88
CA LEU A 150 41.97 0.72 12.31
C LEU A 150 43.07 1.64 11.78
N ILE A 151 42.70 2.72 11.07
CA ILE A 151 43.65 3.75 10.63
C ILE A 151 44.38 4.38 11.82
N GLY A 152 43.65 4.69 12.90
CA GLY A 152 44.23 5.25 14.11
C GLY A 152 45.18 4.29 14.85
N MET A 153 44.92 2.98 14.81
CA MET A 153 45.83 1.95 15.34
C MET A 153 47.13 1.84 14.54
N ALA A 154 47.05 2.01 13.22
CA ALA A 154 48.20 1.96 12.33
C ALA A 154 49.10 3.21 12.45
N ASP A 155 48.57 4.32 12.94
CA ASP A 155 49.32 5.56 13.16
C ASP A 155 50.18 5.47 14.44
N ASN A 156 51.50 5.43 14.25
CA ASN A 156 52.46 5.30 15.35
C ASN A 156 52.53 6.52 16.28
N ASN A 157 51.94 7.66 15.90
CA ASN A 157 51.93 8.87 16.73
C ASN A 157 50.76 8.91 17.73
N LYS A 158 49.90 7.88 17.73
CA LYS A 158 48.68 7.84 18.55
C LYS A 158 48.77 6.87 19.71
N ASP A 159 47.90 7.05 20.70
CA ASP A 159 47.80 6.16 21.86
C ASP A 159 47.24 4.78 21.45
N LYS A 160 48.15 3.83 21.25
CA LYS A 160 47.84 2.45 20.88
C LYS A 160 46.91 1.74 21.89
N THR A 161 47.01 2.09 23.18
CA THR A 161 46.20 1.47 24.23
C THR A 161 44.75 1.95 24.15
N MET A 162 44.55 3.26 23.94
CA MET A 162 43.23 3.83 23.71
C MET A 162 42.55 3.21 22.49
N TYR A 163 43.25 3.15 21.35
CA TYR A 163 42.67 2.61 20.13
C TYR A 163 42.37 1.11 20.21
N LYS A 164 43.18 0.32 20.91
CA LYS A 164 42.86 -1.09 21.18
C LYS A 164 41.55 -1.24 21.96
N ARG A 165 41.33 -0.43 23.00
CA ARG A 165 40.06 -0.43 23.76
C ARG A 165 38.86 -0.03 22.89
N LEU A 166 39.02 0.96 22.02
CA LEU A 166 37.97 1.37 21.08
C LEU A 166 37.65 0.27 20.06
N HIS A 167 38.67 -0.40 19.54
CA HIS A 167 38.54 -1.52 18.63
C HIS A 167 37.74 -2.66 19.26
N ASP A 168 38.15 -3.13 20.44
CA ASP A 168 37.51 -4.25 21.12
C ASP A 168 36.04 -3.93 21.43
N ALA A 169 35.75 -2.73 21.96
CA ALA A 169 34.38 -2.27 22.21
C ALA A 169 33.56 -2.12 20.91
N LYS A 170 34.18 -1.73 19.79
CA LYS A 170 33.49 -1.59 18.51
C LYS A 170 33.12 -2.95 17.92
N ILE A 171 33.98 -3.97 18.07
CA ILE A 171 33.68 -5.33 17.63
C ILE A 171 32.42 -5.84 18.33
N ASP A 172 32.33 -5.70 19.66
CA ASP A 172 31.16 -6.17 20.42
C ASP A 172 29.86 -5.54 19.88
N VAL A 173 29.86 -4.21 19.68
CA VAL A 173 28.72 -3.49 19.10
C VAL A 173 28.37 -4.02 17.69
N MET A 174 29.37 -4.24 16.84
CA MET A 174 29.14 -4.70 15.46
C MET A 174 28.66 -6.15 15.38
N VAL A 175 29.07 -7.01 16.32
CA VAL A 175 28.57 -8.39 16.45
C VAL A 175 27.10 -8.39 16.83
N ASP A 176 26.73 -7.64 17.88
CA ASP A 176 25.33 -7.53 18.32
C ASP A 176 24.45 -6.95 17.21
N TYR A 177 24.96 -5.93 16.51
CA TYR A 177 24.23 -5.27 15.42
C TYR A 177 24.00 -6.20 14.22
N ALA A 178 24.99 -7.03 13.87
CA ALA A 178 24.86 -8.02 12.81
C ALA A 178 23.77 -9.07 13.12
N GLN A 179 23.69 -9.50 14.38
CA GLN A 179 22.62 -10.41 14.81
C GLN A 179 21.24 -9.71 14.79
N GLY A 180 21.18 -8.43 15.15
CA GLY A 180 19.96 -7.62 15.01
C GLY A 180 19.45 -7.56 13.57
N ILE A 181 20.33 -7.31 12.60
CA ILE A 181 19.98 -7.30 11.16
C ILE A 181 19.43 -8.67 10.73
N LYS A 182 20.04 -9.77 11.18
CA LYS A 182 19.58 -11.12 10.87
C LYS A 182 18.18 -11.40 11.41
N ASN A 183 17.87 -10.89 12.60
CA ASN A 183 16.53 -11.04 13.18
C ASN A 183 15.49 -10.22 12.40
N ILE A 184 15.80 -8.96 12.06
CA ILE A 184 14.89 -8.10 11.29
C ILE A 184 14.65 -8.66 9.87
N ASP A 185 15.66 -9.24 9.22
CA ASP A 185 15.49 -9.94 7.94
C ASP A 185 14.52 -11.13 8.07
N ALA A 186 14.64 -11.92 9.15
CA ALA A 186 13.72 -13.03 9.40
C ALA A 186 12.27 -12.55 9.61
N GLU A 187 12.08 -11.47 10.40
CA GLU A 187 10.77 -10.85 10.62
C GLU A 187 10.19 -10.27 9.33
N LEU A 188 11.00 -9.62 8.50
CA LEU A 188 10.57 -9.12 7.19
C LEU A 188 10.10 -10.27 6.28
N ARG A 189 10.86 -11.37 6.21
CA ARG A 189 10.48 -12.54 5.40
C ARG A 189 9.15 -13.13 5.86
N ASP A 190 8.94 -13.22 7.16
CA ASP A 190 7.66 -13.67 7.73
C ASP A 190 6.51 -12.71 7.40
N ALA A 191 6.73 -11.40 7.56
CA ALA A 191 5.75 -10.37 7.22
C ALA A 191 5.36 -10.40 5.73
N VAL A 192 6.33 -10.57 4.83
CA VAL A 192 6.09 -10.69 3.39
C VAL A 192 5.30 -11.96 3.07
N ASN A 193 5.71 -13.11 3.61
CA ASN A 193 5.04 -14.38 3.34
C ASN A 193 3.59 -14.36 3.82
N LYS A 194 3.33 -13.91 5.05
CA LYS A 194 1.97 -13.79 5.60
C LYS A 194 1.16 -12.73 4.88
N GLY A 195 1.75 -11.55 4.66
CA GLY A 195 1.06 -10.43 4.04
C GLY A 195 0.67 -10.70 2.60
N PHE A 196 1.49 -11.41 1.82
CA PHE A 196 1.14 -11.80 0.45
C PHE A 196 -0.09 -12.71 0.40
N ASN A 197 -0.20 -13.66 1.33
CA ASN A 197 -1.39 -14.51 1.41
C ASN A 197 -2.66 -13.70 1.70
N ILE A 198 -2.58 -12.72 2.61
CA ILE A 198 -3.70 -11.85 2.97
C ILE A 198 -4.08 -10.94 1.80
N ILE A 199 -3.09 -10.36 1.11
CA ILE A 199 -3.31 -9.55 -0.09
C ILE A 199 -4.00 -10.39 -1.17
N ASP A 200 -3.59 -11.64 -1.39
CA ASP A 200 -4.21 -12.52 -2.39
C ASP A 200 -5.66 -12.89 -2.04
N GLN A 201 -5.98 -13.03 -0.76
CA GLN A 201 -7.36 -13.23 -0.30
C GLN A 201 -8.22 -12.00 -0.57
N GLU A 202 -7.71 -10.80 -0.28
CA GLU A 202 -8.43 -9.56 -0.56
C GLU A 202 -8.63 -9.34 -2.07
N VAL A 203 -7.61 -9.61 -2.88
CA VAL A 203 -7.73 -9.55 -4.36
C VAL A 203 -8.85 -10.48 -4.84
N LYS A 204 -8.93 -11.72 -4.35
CA LYS A 204 -10.03 -12.64 -4.69
C LYS A 204 -11.38 -12.09 -4.25
N SER A 205 -11.47 -11.55 -3.03
CA SER A 205 -12.68 -10.94 -2.47
C SER A 205 -13.19 -9.79 -3.35
N LEU A 206 -12.32 -8.85 -3.71
CA LEU A 206 -12.65 -7.71 -4.56
C LEU A 206 -13.02 -8.14 -5.98
N GLN A 207 -12.33 -9.13 -6.56
CA GLN A 207 -12.69 -9.67 -7.87
C GLN A 207 -14.09 -10.32 -7.86
N MET A 208 -14.45 -11.04 -6.79
CA MET A 208 -15.79 -11.60 -6.64
C MET A 208 -16.86 -10.52 -6.53
N LYS A 209 -16.59 -9.42 -5.80
CA LYS A 209 -17.50 -8.26 -5.74
C LYS A 209 -17.66 -7.61 -7.11
N LEU A 210 -16.55 -7.40 -7.83
CA LEU A 210 -16.56 -6.80 -9.16
C LEU A 210 -17.38 -7.65 -10.16
N ASN A 211 -17.19 -8.98 -10.15
CA ASN A 211 -17.94 -9.89 -11.02
C ASN A 211 -19.45 -9.85 -10.74
N LYS A 212 -19.86 -9.64 -9.48
CA LYS A 212 -21.28 -9.50 -9.10
C LYS A 212 -21.91 -8.18 -9.57
N LEU A 213 -21.11 -7.12 -9.74
CA LEU A 213 -21.59 -5.85 -10.30
C LEU A 213 -21.71 -5.91 -11.83
N ALA A 214 -20.95 -6.80 -12.47
CA ALA A 214 -20.99 -7.01 -13.92
C ALA A 214 -22.09 -7.98 -14.39
N SER A 215 -22.66 -8.78 -13.48
CA SER A 215 -23.78 -9.70 -13.73
C SER A 215 -25.13 -9.05 -13.52
#